data_AF-A0A850RIK8-F1
#
_entry.id   AF-A0A850RIK8-F1
#
_cell.length_a   1.000
_cell.length_b   1.000
_cell.length_c   1.000
_cell.angle_alpha   90.00
_cell.angle_beta   90.00
_cell.angle_gamma   90.00
#
_symmetry.space_group_name_H-M   'P 1'
#
loop_
_entity.id
_entity.type
_entity.pdbx_description
1 polymer ?
#
loop_
_entity_poly.entity_id
_entity_poly.type
_entity_poly.pdbx_seq_one_letter_code
_entity_poly.pdbx_strand_id
1 'polypeptide(L)'
;MTQSESGSMAMERRTQARIDLHIPVELALPGQDAPVRAVTRDLSWGGALLHLTEPLPNDLETLILSLPWRRGKSIRAQAQLLRARPHEGGYLAAVRFISLSPRSQSRLERLLKMLHASDSTTGAGGKNALFRELEVTVSDTEELRQKLLQILEGRYTVTVFESYQVGQSISLSITGTFDLPSIRLRARVSDVRKSEVKGFDWAELYTLSLQFEHPSNTIRTFVDLVLNRLSDTEDESSTFSHLEGAPDWLRSVAAATVRSGASTRSAEAAGGDETRSCLESEFPEAIARLVAGWGNVADFDMVFRSLVLSRNDQQNAWSREAWEELEMLQSVHDRAYGVSANRRSLLKGGRL
;
A
#
# COMPACT_ATOMS: atom_id res chain seq x y z
N MET A 1 -36.47 -18.47 34.96
CA MET A 1 -37.10 -18.79 33.66
C MET A 1 -36.12 -18.42 32.57
N THR A 2 -35.57 -19.47 31.94
CA THR A 2 -35.03 -19.57 30.58
C THR A 2 -34.16 -18.44 30.04
N GLN A 3 -32.84 -18.66 30.16
CA GLN A 3 -31.86 -18.38 29.12
C GLN A 3 -32.36 -18.85 27.75
N SER A 4 -32.08 -18.09 26.71
CA SER A 4 -32.00 -18.58 25.33
C SER A 4 -30.96 -17.74 24.59
N GLU A 5 -29.70 -17.93 24.99
CA GLU A 5 -28.58 -17.82 24.06
C GLU A 5 -28.80 -18.86 22.95
N SER A 6 -29.21 -18.39 21.78
CA SER A 6 -29.11 -19.15 20.55
C SER A 6 -28.44 -18.26 19.49
N GLY A 7 -27.25 -17.77 19.84
CA GLY A 7 -26.30 -17.26 18.87
C GLY A 7 -25.78 -18.44 18.06
N SER A 8 -26.45 -18.73 16.95
CA SER A 8 -26.00 -19.65 15.91
C SER A 8 -24.51 -19.39 15.63
N MET A 9 -23.63 -20.28 16.08
CA MET A 9 -22.26 -20.42 15.60
C MET A 9 -22.30 -20.85 14.12
N ALA A 10 -22.68 -19.92 13.25
CA ALA A 10 -22.43 -20.06 11.83
C ALA A 10 -20.90 -20.03 11.69
N MET A 11 -20.29 -21.17 11.36
CA MET A 11 -18.86 -21.23 11.02
C MET A 11 -18.54 -20.06 10.10
N GLU A 12 -17.62 -19.20 10.53
CA GLU A 12 -17.19 -18.02 9.78
C GLU A 12 -16.57 -18.49 8.45
N ARG A 13 -17.36 -18.46 7.38
CA ARG A 13 -16.92 -18.85 6.02
C ARG A 13 -16.11 -17.74 5.33
N ARG A 14 -15.99 -16.57 5.95
CA ARG A 14 -15.31 -15.42 5.35
C ARG A 14 -13.81 -15.55 5.54
N THR A 15 -13.09 -15.42 4.43
CA THR A 15 -11.62 -15.53 4.38
C THR A 15 -10.91 -14.19 4.58
N GLN A 16 -11.65 -13.10 4.81
CA GLN A 16 -11.14 -11.73 4.88
C GLN A 16 -11.85 -10.94 5.97
N ALA A 17 -11.08 -10.17 6.73
CA ALA A 17 -11.59 -9.27 7.76
C ALA A 17 -12.47 -8.18 7.13
N ARG A 18 -13.55 -7.83 7.84
CA ARG A 18 -14.42 -6.70 7.49
C ARG A 18 -14.26 -5.63 8.55
N ILE A 19 -14.19 -4.39 8.09
CA ILE A 19 -14.11 -3.23 8.94
C ILE A 19 -15.45 -2.50 8.79
N ASP A 20 -16.15 -2.34 9.90
CA ASP A 20 -17.42 -1.62 9.93
C ASP A 20 -17.14 -0.12 9.82
N LEU A 21 -17.71 0.53 8.80
CA LEU A 21 -17.44 1.94 8.52
C LEU A 21 -18.53 2.56 7.64
N HIS A 22 -18.70 3.87 7.79
CA HIS A 22 -19.77 4.65 7.15
C HIS A 22 -19.19 5.74 6.25
N ILE A 23 -18.49 5.32 5.19
CA ILE A 23 -17.93 6.23 4.19
C ILE A 23 -18.91 6.39 3.03
N PRO A 24 -19.28 7.62 2.63
CA PRO A 24 -20.01 7.89 1.39
C PRO A 24 -19.21 7.44 0.17
N VAL A 25 -19.85 6.73 -0.74
CA VAL A 25 -19.27 6.22 -1.98
C VAL A 25 -20.18 6.49 -3.17
N GLU A 26 -19.58 6.45 -4.34
CA GLU A 26 -20.29 6.60 -5.61
C GLU A 26 -20.25 5.29 -6.40
N LEU A 27 -21.38 4.93 -6.99
CA LEU A 27 -21.57 3.76 -7.82
C LEU A 27 -21.88 4.23 -9.24
N ALA A 28 -21.02 3.90 -10.20
CA ALA A 28 -21.34 4.07 -11.60
C ALA A 28 -21.96 2.77 -12.12
N LEU A 29 -23.19 2.87 -12.64
CA LEU A 29 -23.96 1.75 -13.17
C LEU A 29 -23.82 1.70 -14.70
N PRO A 30 -23.77 0.52 -15.32
CA PRO A 30 -23.80 0.41 -16.78
C PRO A 30 -25.05 1.10 -17.35
N GLY A 31 -24.86 1.95 -18.37
CA GLY A 31 -25.98 2.64 -19.05
C GLY A 31 -26.57 3.83 -18.30
N GLN A 32 -26.01 4.24 -17.15
CA GLN A 32 -26.41 5.45 -16.45
C GLN A 32 -25.24 6.45 -16.36
N ASP A 33 -25.51 7.70 -16.74
CA ASP A 33 -24.50 8.76 -16.72
C ASP A 33 -24.28 9.35 -15.32
N ALA A 34 -25.32 9.34 -14.49
CA ALA A 34 -25.26 9.87 -13.12
C ALA A 34 -24.82 8.77 -12.14
N PRO A 35 -23.81 9.03 -11.27
CA PRO A 35 -23.43 8.07 -10.24
C PRO A 35 -24.50 8.00 -9.15
N VAL A 36 -24.82 6.78 -8.71
CA VAL A 36 -25.69 6.52 -7.57
C VAL A 36 -24.87 6.65 -6.28
N ARG A 37 -25.37 7.43 -5.32
CA ARG A 37 -24.72 7.58 -4.01
C ARG A 37 -25.10 6.43 -3.09
N ALA A 38 -24.11 5.91 -2.37
CA ALA A 38 -24.31 4.91 -1.34
C ALA A 38 -23.43 5.22 -0.13
N VAL A 39 -23.70 4.56 0.99
CA VAL A 39 -22.86 4.63 2.18
C VAL A 39 -22.38 3.22 2.49
N THR A 40 -21.08 3.05 2.70
CA THR A 40 -20.55 1.76 3.17
C THR A 40 -21.10 1.42 4.55
N ARG A 41 -21.24 0.13 4.83
CA ARG A 41 -21.55 -0.40 6.16
C ARG A 41 -20.38 -1.24 6.66
N ASP A 42 -19.84 -2.05 5.75
CA ASP A 42 -18.58 -2.74 5.96
C ASP A 42 -17.70 -2.61 4.69
N LEU A 43 -16.39 -2.68 4.89
CA LEU A 43 -15.39 -2.77 3.83
C LEU A 43 -14.39 -3.89 4.15
N SER A 44 -14.01 -4.64 3.13
CA SER A 44 -13.00 -5.68 3.21
C SER A 44 -12.05 -5.60 2.02
N TRP A 45 -11.02 -6.43 2.03
CA TRP A 45 -10.13 -6.57 0.88
C TRP A 45 -10.87 -6.97 -0.41
N GLY A 46 -11.91 -7.78 -0.31
CA GLY A 46 -12.57 -8.41 -1.46
C GLY A 46 -13.95 -7.88 -1.77
N GLY A 47 -14.45 -6.89 -1.04
CA GLY A 47 -15.78 -6.34 -1.28
C GLY A 47 -16.24 -5.38 -0.20
N ALA A 48 -17.48 -4.94 -0.34
CA ALA A 48 -18.12 -4.02 0.57
C ALA A 48 -19.61 -4.36 0.73
N LEU A 49 -20.16 -4.03 1.89
CA LEU A 49 -21.59 -3.92 2.11
C LEU A 49 -22.00 -2.46 2.01
N LEU A 50 -23.00 -2.17 1.20
CA LEU A 50 -23.46 -0.83 0.89
C LEU A 50 -24.90 -0.64 1.35
N HIS A 51 -25.20 0.57 1.80
CA HIS A 51 -26.53 1.07 2.05
C HIS A 51 -26.90 2.10 0.97
N LEU A 52 -28.05 1.90 0.34
CA LEU A 52 -28.60 2.77 -0.70
C LEU A 52 -29.98 3.26 -0.27
N THR A 53 -30.35 4.47 -0.72
CA THR A 53 -31.70 5.01 -0.52
C THR A 53 -32.72 4.39 -1.47
N GLU A 54 -32.26 4.03 -2.67
CA GLU A 54 -33.08 3.50 -3.76
C GLU A 54 -32.62 2.10 -4.16
N PRO A 55 -33.51 1.27 -4.73
CA PRO A 55 -33.14 -0.05 -5.22
C PRO A 55 -32.21 0.06 -6.42
N LEU A 56 -31.26 -0.89 -6.52
CA LEU A 56 -30.50 -1.08 -7.75
C LEU A 56 -31.38 -1.78 -8.81
N PRO A 57 -31.11 -1.58 -10.11
CA PRO A 57 -31.76 -2.32 -11.18
C PRO A 57 -31.65 -3.84 -10.97
N ASN A 58 -32.72 -4.58 -11.25
CA ASN A 58 -32.81 -6.02 -10.96
C ASN A 58 -31.86 -6.88 -11.82
N ASP A 59 -31.48 -6.38 -12.99
CA ASP A 59 -30.57 -6.99 -13.97
C ASP A 59 -29.11 -6.52 -13.82
N LEU A 60 -28.81 -5.76 -12.77
CA LEU A 60 -27.47 -5.26 -12.53
C LEU A 60 -26.53 -6.36 -12.02
N GLU A 61 -25.63 -6.83 -12.89
CA GLU A 61 -24.61 -7.81 -12.50
C GLU A 61 -23.32 -7.16 -12.00
N THR A 62 -22.88 -6.07 -12.65
CA THR A 62 -21.60 -5.41 -12.36
C THR A 62 -21.74 -3.90 -12.28
N LEU A 63 -20.90 -3.28 -11.46
CA LEU A 63 -20.85 -1.84 -11.25
C LEU A 63 -19.42 -1.37 -10.97
N ILE A 64 -19.17 -0.07 -11.03
CA ILE A 64 -17.91 0.52 -10.58
C ILE A 64 -18.14 1.26 -9.27
N LEU A 65 -17.46 0.82 -8.23
CA LEU A 65 -17.46 1.45 -6.92
C LEU A 65 -16.27 2.42 -6.80
N SER A 66 -16.56 3.66 -6.40
CA SER A 66 -15.57 4.71 -6.16
C SER A 66 -15.56 5.09 -4.67
N LEU A 67 -14.51 4.70 -3.95
CA LEU A 67 -14.26 5.17 -2.58
C LEU A 67 -13.43 6.45 -2.60
N PRO A 68 -13.70 7.41 -1.70
CA PRO A 68 -12.88 8.61 -1.58
C PRO A 68 -11.47 8.27 -1.08
N TRP A 69 -10.50 9.05 -1.56
CA TRP A 69 -9.10 9.00 -1.15
C TRP A 69 -8.54 10.41 -1.00
N ARG A 70 -7.39 10.53 -0.31
CA ARG A 70 -6.74 11.80 -0.01
C ARG A 70 -6.56 12.68 -1.27
N ARG A 71 -6.71 14.00 -1.08
CA ARG A 71 -6.51 15.05 -2.11
C ARG A 71 -7.43 14.90 -3.33
N GLY A 72 -8.72 14.61 -3.11
CA GLY A 72 -9.73 14.49 -4.16
C GLY A 72 -9.55 13.29 -5.10
N LYS A 73 -8.69 12.33 -4.75
CA LYS A 73 -8.48 11.11 -5.52
C LYS A 73 -9.50 10.05 -5.08
N SER A 74 -9.63 8.97 -5.83
CA SER A 74 -10.49 7.84 -5.45
C SER A 74 -9.82 6.48 -5.63
N ILE A 75 -10.39 5.47 -4.96
CA ILE A 75 -10.13 4.05 -5.19
C ILE A 75 -11.29 3.54 -6.03
N ARG A 76 -10.99 3.16 -7.28
CA ARG A 76 -11.98 2.58 -8.18
C ARG A 76 -11.83 1.07 -8.23
N ALA A 77 -12.93 0.35 -8.01
CA ALA A 77 -13.03 -1.10 -8.10
C ALA A 77 -14.22 -1.47 -8.98
N GLN A 78 -13.99 -2.33 -9.97
CA GLN A 78 -15.09 -3.02 -10.64
C GLN A 78 -15.59 -4.10 -9.68
N ALA A 79 -16.90 -4.12 -9.45
CA ALA A 79 -17.53 -5.00 -8.50
C ALA A 79 -18.70 -5.76 -9.13
N GLN A 80 -18.89 -6.99 -8.68
CA GLN A 80 -20.06 -7.81 -8.97
C GLN A 80 -21.07 -7.65 -7.83
N LEU A 81 -22.33 -7.42 -8.17
CA LEU A 81 -23.42 -7.44 -7.21
C LEU A 81 -23.70 -8.90 -6.82
N LEU A 82 -23.58 -9.22 -5.52
CA LEU A 82 -23.86 -10.57 -5.02
C LEU A 82 -25.32 -10.73 -4.60
N ARG A 83 -25.89 -9.68 -4.00
CA ARG A 83 -27.28 -9.60 -3.56
C ARG A 83 -27.64 -8.17 -3.20
N ALA A 84 -28.89 -7.80 -3.44
CA ALA A 84 -29.51 -6.59 -2.90
C ALA A 84 -30.80 -6.99 -2.17
N ARG A 85 -31.05 -6.40 -1.00
CA ARG A 85 -32.28 -6.63 -0.24
C ARG A 85 -32.79 -5.34 0.40
N PRO A 86 -34.11 -5.18 0.59
CA PRO A 86 -34.65 -4.11 1.40
C PRO A 86 -34.09 -4.15 2.83
N HIS A 87 -33.88 -2.97 3.41
CA HIS A 87 -33.45 -2.78 4.79
C HIS A 87 -34.00 -1.46 5.31
N GLU A 88 -34.05 -1.27 6.63
CA GLU A 88 -34.64 -0.08 7.24
C GLU A 88 -34.14 1.23 6.61
N GLY A 89 -35.05 1.99 6.01
CA GLY A 89 -34.72 3.26 5.36
C GLY A 89 -34.04 3.15 3.98
N GLY A 90 -34.02 1.96 3.36
CA GLY A 90 -33.45 1.79 2.01
C GLY A 90 -33.16 0.35 1.62
N TYR A 91 -31.97 0.12 1.08
CA TYR A 91 -31.52 -1.16 0.54
C TYR A 91 -30.09 -1.48 0.97
N LEU A 92 -29.82 -2.74 1.26
CA LEU A 92 -28.47 -3.26 1.45
C LEU A 92 -28.02 -4.03 0.22
N ALA A 93 -26.90 -3.61 -0.37
CA ALA A 93 -26.26 -4.29 -1.48
C ALA A 93 -24.89 -4.84 -1.06
N ALA A 94 -24.69 -6.15 -1.20
CA ALA A 94 -23.39 -6.77 -1.01
C ALA A 94 -22.67 -6.88 -2.35
N VAL A 95 -21.48 -6.30 -2.45
CA VAL A 95 -20.68 -6.29 -3.67
C VAL A 95 -19.33 -6.96 -3.44
N ARG A 96 -18.85 -7.69 -4.44
CA ARG A 96 -17.52 -8.31 -4.47
C ARG A 96 -16.65 -7.61 -5.49
N PHE A 97 -15.43 -7.24 -5.14
CA PHE A 97 -14.48 -6.71 -6.09
C PHE A 97 -13.99 -7.81 -7.04
N ILE A 98 -14.10 -7.55 -8.34
CA ILE A 98 -13.66 -8.48 -9.40
C ILE A 98 -12.46 -7.94 -10.17
N SER A 99 -12.25 -6.62 -10.19
CA SER A 99 -11.08 -6.00 -10.79
C SER A 99 -10.72 -4.69 -10.09
N LEU A 100 -9.43 -4.51 -9.80
CA LEU A 100 -8.85 -3.25 -9.33
C LEU A 100 -7.61 -2.94 -10.15
N SER A 101 -7.34 -1.66 -10.43
CA SER A 101 -5.99 -1.30 -10.89
C SER A 101 -4.97 -1.53 -9.76
N PRO A 102 -3.67 -1.79 -10.06
CA PRO A 102 -2.62 -1.88 -9.03
C PRO A 102 -2.59 -0.64 -8.11
N ARG A 103 -2.85 0.55 -8.67
CA ARG A 103 -3.00 1.80 -7.91
C ARG A 103 -4.16 1.77 -6.92
N SER A 104 -5.34 1.32 -7.35
CA SER A 104 -6.51 1.17 -6.48
C SER A 104 -6.25 0.12 -5.41
N GLN A 105 -5.59 -1.00 -5.77
CA GLN A 105 -5.17 -2.04 -4.84
C GLN A 105 -4.29 -1.46 -3.72
N SER A 106 -3.16 -0.83 -4.04
CA SER A 106 -2.24 -0.31 -3.01
C SER A 106 -2.90 0.72 -2.08
N ARG A 107 -3.85 1.50 -2.62
CA ARG A 107 -4.64 2.45 -1.80
C ARG A 107 -5.63 1.74 -0.90
N LEU A 108 -6.31 0.69 -1.39
CA LEU A 108 -7.20 -0.12 -0.58
C LEU A 108 -6.44 -0.80 0.56
N GLU A 109 -5.26 -1.36 0.30
CA GLU A 109 -4.42 -1.95 1.36
C GLU A 109 -4.10 -0.94 2.44
N ARG A 110 -3.68 0.26 2.01
CA ARG A 110 -3.32 1.34 2.93
C ARG A 110 -4.54 1.83 3.72
N LEU A 111 -5.69 1.95 3.06
CA LEU A 111 -6.95 2.31 3.72
C LEU A 111 -7.30 1.29 4.81
N LEU A 112 -7.34 0.01 4.47
CA LEU A 112 -7.68 -1.06 5.41
C LEU A 112 -6.69 -1.13 6.57
N LYS A 113 -5.38 -0.99 6.32
CA LYS A 113 -4.35 -0.95 7.37
C LYS A 113 -4.54 0.25 8.30
N MET A 114 -4.85 1.43 7.76
CA MET A 114 -5.12 2.62 8.57
C MET A 114 -6.35 2.45 9.45
N LEU A 115 -7.43 1.90 8.90
CA LEU A 115 -8.69 1.70 9.62
C LEU A 115 -8.57 0.60 10.70
N HIS A 116 -7.81 -0.45 10.43
CA HIS A 116 -7.57 -1.52 11.40
C HIS A 116 -6.68 -1.07 12.56
N ALA A 117 -5.75 -0.15 12.33
CA ALA A 117 -4.92 0.40 13.40
C ALA A 117 -5.74 1.23 14.40
N SER A 118 -6.76 1.95 13.93
CA SER A 118 -7.65 2.76 14.79
C SER A 118 -8.57 1.93 15.70
N ASP A 119 -8.89 0.69 15.34
CA ASP A 119 -9.77 -0.19 16.13
C ASP A 119 -9.04 -0.96 17.25
N SER A 120 -7.71 -0.87 17.31
CA SER A 120 -6.87 -1.68 18.23
C SER A 120 -6.75 -1.17 19.67
N THR A 121 -7.56 -0.17 20.08
CA THR A 121 -7.65 0.31 21.48
C THR A 121 -8.36 -0.65 22.42
N THR A 122 -8.96 -1.74 21.92
CA THR A 122 -9.49 -2.83 22.75
C THR A 122 -8.69 -4.10 22.53
N GLY A 123 -7.88 -4.46 23.53
CA GLY A 123 -7.01 -5.62 23.51
C GLY A 123 -7.75 -6.94 23.30
N ALA A 124 -7.48 -7.58 22.17
CA ALA A 124 -7.54 -9.03 21.98
C ALA A 124 -6.70 -9.37 20.74
N GLY A 125 -5.43 -9.72 20.96
CA GLY A 125 -4.57 -10.23 19.90
C GLY A 125 -5.10 -11.55 19.35
N GLY A 126 -5.27 -11.61 18.03
CA GLY A 126 -5.38 -12.89 17.31
C GLY A 126 -6.26 -12.89 16.07
N LYS A 127 -5.60 -13.11 14.91
CA LYS A 127 -6.04 -14.01 13.82
C LYS A 127 -6.92 -13.52 12.66
N ASN A 128 -7.21 -12.24 12.49
CA ASN A 128 -7.81 -11.78 11.22
C ASN A 128 -6.84 -10.94 10.40
N ALA A 129 -5.97 -11.62 9.64
CA ALA A 129 -5.23 -10.96 8.58
C ALA A 129 -6.23 -10.24 7.64
N LEU A 130 -6.01 -8.94 7.40
CA LEU A 130 -6.87 -8.12 6.53
C LEU A 130 -7.10 -8.76 5.15
N PHE A 131 -6.10 -9.50 4.69
CA PHE A 131 -6.13 -10.34 3.51
C PHE A 131 -5.08 -11.44 3.65
N ARG A 132 -5.26 -12.54 2.90
CA ARG A 132 -4.24 -13.58 2.78
C ARG A 132 -3.17 -13.15 1.78
N GLU A 133 -1.93 -13.16 2.23
CA GLU A 133 -0.75 -12.91 1.40
C GLU A 133 -0.11 -14.25 1.01
N LEU A 134 0.26 -14.39 -0.26
CA LEU A 134 1.06 -15.48 -0.78
C LEU A 134 2.37 -14.87 -1.26
N GLU A 135 3.45 -15.18 -0.55
CA GLU A 135 4.78 -14.74 -0.93
C GLU A 135 5.46 -15.78 -1.81
N VAL A 136 6.07 -15.32 -2.89
CA VAL A 136 6.88 -16.11 -3.82
C VAL A 136 8.23 -15.43 -3.90
N THR A 137 9.24 -16.10 -3.38
CA THR A 137 10.62 -15.64 -3.49
C THR A 137 11.19 -15.99 -4.86
N VAL A 138 11.99 -15.08 -5.40
CA VAL A 138 12.70 -15.22 -6.66
C VAL A 138 14.18 -15.04 -6.42
N SER A 139 15.00 -15.93 -6.98
CA SER A 139 16.45 -15.95 -6.73
C SER A 139 17.23 -15.07 -7.71
N ASP A 140 16.72 -14.86 -8.92
CA ASP A 140 17.40 -14.11 -9.97
C ASP A 140 16.44 -13.37 -10.92
N THR A 141 17.02 -12.52 -11.77
CA THR A 141 16.28 -11.70 -12.74
C THR A 141 15.54 -12.52 -13.79
N GLU A 142 16.08 -13.67 -14.19
CA GLU A 142 15.50 -14.51 -15.24
C GLU A 142 14.25 -15.24 -14.71
N GLU A 143 14.31 -15.76 -13.48
CA GLU A 143 13.16 -16.32 -12.79
C GLU A 143 12.06 -15.25 -12.61
N LEU A 144 12.42 -14.01 -12.26
CA LEU A 144 11.46 -12.91 -12.16
C LEU A 144 10.78 -12.63 -13.50
N ARG A 145 11.57 -12.55 -14.57
CA ARG A 145 11.10 -12.35 -15.94
C ARG A 145 10.15 -13.47 -16.38
N GLN A 146 10.48 -14.73 -16.11
CA GLN A 146 9.62 -15.88 -16.44
C GLN A 146 8.28 -15.82 -15.72
N LYS A 147 8.28 -15.51 -14.41
CA LYS A 147 7.03 -15.33 -13.65
C LYS A 147 6.19 -14.18 -14.22
N LEU A 148 6.83 -13.07 -14.61
CA LEU A 148 6.15 -11.93 -15.22
C LEU A 148 5.52 -12.26 -16.58
N LEU A 149 6.17 -13.07 -17.41
CA LEU A 149 5.59 -13.56 -18.66
C LEU A 149 4.37 -14.45 -18.41
N GLN A 150 4.41 -15.35 -17.42
CA GLN A 150 3.23 -16.14 -17.02
C GLN A 150 2.08 -15.25 -16.51
N ILE A 151 2.40 -14.17 -15.78
CA ILE A 151 1.40 -13.18 -15.36
C ILE A 151 0.71 -12.53 -16.57
N LEU A 152 1.45 -12.21 -17.64
CA LEU A 152 0.90 -11.65 -18.87
C LEU A 152 -0.01 -12.63 -19.62
N GLU A 153 0.27 -13.93 -19.54
CA GLU A 153 -0.61 -14.99 -20.07
C GLU A 153 -1.92 -15.13 -19.28
N GLY A 154 -2.05 -14.40 -18.16
CA GLY A 154 -3.27 -14.31 -17.36
C GLY A 154 -3.46 -15.49 -16.40
N ARG A 155 -2.50 -16.42 -16.35
CA ARG A 155 -2.52 -17.59 -15.47
C ARG A 155 -1.14 -17.82 -14.88
N TYR A 156 -1.07 -17.83 -13.56
CA TYR A 156 0.15 -18.18 -12.83
C TYR A 156 -0.11 -19.40 -11.96
N THR A 157 0.82 -20.35 -11.94
CA THR A 157 0.71 -21.58 -11.14
C THR A 157 1.82 -21.66 -10.11
N VAL A 158 1.48 -22.05 -8.89
CA VAL A 158 2.42 -22.08 -7.77
C VAL A 158 2.08 -23.22 -6.82
N THR A 159 3.10 -23.89 -6.29
CA THR A 159 2.94 -24.97 -5.30
C THR A 159 3.20 -24.42 -3.90
N VAL A 160 2.30 -24.74 -2.97
CA VAL A 160 2.30 -24.23 -1.60
C VAL A 160 2.04 -25.38 -0.61
N PHE A 161 2.38 -25.15 0.66
CA PHE A 161 2.13 -26.10 1.75
C PHE A 161 0.75 -25.93 2.41
N GLU A 162 0.09 -24.79 2.17
CA GLU A 162 -1.21 -24.48 2.76
C GLU A 162 -2.34 -24.69 1.76
N SER A 163 -3.50 -25.15 2.24
CA SER A 163 -4.70 -25.24 1.42
C SER A 163 -5.33 -23.87 1.20
N TYR A 164 -5.73 -23.59 -0.04
CA TYR A 164 -6.52 -22.41 -0.40
C TYR A 164 -7.91 -22.82 -0.89
N GLN A 165 -8.86 -21.89 -0.87
CA GLN A 165 -10.21 -22.13 -1.39
C GLN A 165 -10.36 -21.57 -2.80
N VAL A 166 -11.00 -22.33 -3.69
CA VAL A 166 -11.38 -21.83 -5.03
C VAL A 166 -12.29 -20.61 -4.88
N GLY A 167 -12.00 -19.56 -5.64
CA GLY A 167 -12.68 -18.27 -5.58
C GLY A 167 -12.13 -17.30 -4.53
N GLN A 168 -11.16 -17.71 -3.72
CA GLN A 168 -10.52 -16.84 -2.73
C GLN A 168 -9.59 -15.82 -3.42
N SER A 169 -9.79 -14.53 -3.12
CA SER A 169 -8.84 -13.48 -3.53
C SER A 169 -7.69 -13.38 -2.53
N ILE A 170 -6.47 -13.35 -3.05
CA ILE A 170 -5.20 -13.29 -2.32
C ILE A 170 -4.35 -12.12 -2.82
N SER A 171 -3.44 -11.65 -1.97
CA SER A 171 -2.36 -10.74 -2.35
C SER A 171 -1.13 -11.58 -2.69
N LEU A 172 -0.74 -11.63 -3.97
CA LEU A 172 0.50 -12.27 -4.41
C LEU A 172 1.63 -11.26 -4.26
N SER A 173 2.64 -11.58 -3.45
CA SER A 173 3.88 -10.82 -3.30
C SER A 173 5.01 -11.62 -3.95
N ILE A 174 5.61 -11.11 -5.01
CA ILE A 174 6.82 -11.66 -5.61
C ILE A 174 7.99 -10.84 -5.10
N THR A 175 8.86 -11.45 -4.31
CA THR A 175 10.01 -10.81 -3.66
C THR A 175 11.28 -11.39 -4.26
N GLY A 176 12.13 -10.54 -4.85
CA GLY A 176 13.43 -10.98 -5.32
C GLY A 176 14.48 -10.91 -4.22
N THR A 177 15.47 -11.79 -4.27
CA THR A 177 16.69 -11.68 -3.45
C THR A 177 17.62 -10.63 -4.03
N PHE A 178 18.06 -9.65 -3.20
CA PHE A 178 19.01 -8.57 -3.54
C PHE A 178 18.62 -7.66 -4.73
N ASP A 179 18.35 -6.38 -4.45
CA ASP A 179 18.08 -5.27 -5.41
C ASP A 179 16.96 -5.45 -6.45
N LEU A 180 16.33 -6.62 -6.51
CA LEU A 180 15.19 -6.89 -7.39
C LEU A 180 13.90 -6.21 -6.88
N PRO A 181 13.04 -5.72 -7.79
CA PRO A 181 11.80 -5.08 -7.41
C PRO A 181 10.82 -6.08 -6.80
N SER A 182 10.23 -5.72 -5.66
CA SER A 182 9.08 -6.45 -5.11
C SER A 182 7.79 -6.07 -5.84
N ILE A 183 7.02 -7.08 -6.22
CA ILE A 183 5.82 -6.94 -7.01
C ILE A 183 4.64 -7.45 -6.21
N ARG A 184 3.63 -6.61 -6.03
CA ARG A 184 2.40 -6.99 -5.32
C ARG A 184 1.22 -6.92 -6.29
N LEU A 185 0.55 -8.05 -6.45
CA LEU A 185 -0.60 -8.21 -7.34
C LEU A 185 -1.75 -8.87 -6.60
N ARG A 186 -2.95 -8.62 -7.09
CA ARG A 186 -4.17 -9.26 -6.62
C ARG A 186 -4.53 -10.39 -7.56
N ALA A 187 -4.75 -11.58 -6.99
CA ALA A 187 -5.12 -12.76 -7.73
C ALA A 187 -6.25 -13.52 -7.04
N ARG A 188 -7.01 -14.28 -7.83
CA ARG A 188 -8.01 -15.23 -7.38
C ARG A 188 -7.52 -16.64 -7.61
N VAL A 189 -7.73 -17.49 -6.62
CA VAL A 189 -7.51 -18.94 -6.76
C VAL A 189 -8.59 -19.51 -7.67
N SER A 190 -8.21 -19.93 -8.87
CA SER A 190 -9.13 -20.51 -9.86
C SER A 190 -9.21 -22.02 -9.76
N ASP A 191 -8.13 -22.68 -9.35
CA ASP A 191 -8.07 -24.14 -9.17
C ASP A 191 -7.08 -24.51 -8.07
N VAL A 192 -7.35 -25.61 -7.37
CA VAL A 192 -6.50 -26.17 -6.30
C VAL A 192 -6.40 -27.67 -6.49
N ARG A 193 -5.19 -28.17 -6.66
CA ARG A 193 -4.92 -29.61 -6.79
C ARG A 193 -3.92 -30.05 -5.75
N LYS A 194 -4.15 -31.20 -5.11
CA LYS A 194 -3.13 -31.83 -4.28
C LYS A 194 -2.03 -32.34 -5.20
N SER A 195 -0.79 -32.02 -4.87
CA SER A 195 0.37 -32.31 -5.70
C SER A 195 1.29 -33.29 -4.98
N GLU A 196 1.69 -34.33 -5.69
CA GLU A 196 2.70 -35.27 -5.24
C GLU A 196 4.01 -34.89 -5.92
N VAL A 197 4.87 -34.18 -5.19
CA VAL A 197 6.20 -33.80 -5.66
C VAL A 197 7.20 -34.80 -5.09
N LYS A 198 7.92 -35.50 -5.97
CA LYS A 198 8.95 -36.48 -5.58
C LYS A 198 9.96 -35.84 -4.62
N GLY A 199 10.17 -36.46 -3.46
CA GLY A 199 11.07 -35.96 -2.42
C GLY A 199 10.38 -35.11 -1.33
N PHE A 200 9.08 -34.83 -1.48
CA PHE A 200 8.28 -34.10 -0.51
C PHE A 200 7.09 -34.93 0.02
N ASP A 201 7.20 -36.26 0.01
CA ASP A 201 6.13 -37.19 0.42
C ASP A 201 5.72 -37.02 1.90
N TRP A 202 6.53 -36.29 2.68
CA TRP A 202 6.28 -35.94 4.08
C TRP A 202 5.34 -34.72 4.24
N ALA A 203 5.06 -33.97 3.18
CA ALA A 203 4.27 -32.75 3.23
C ALA A 203 3.04 -32.81 2.30
N GLU A 204 1.93 -32.25 2.75
CA GLU A 204 0.80 -31.98 1.86
C GLU A 204 1.10 -30.75 1.01
N LEU A 205 1.29 -30.97 -0.28
CA LEU A 205 1.49 -29.89 -1.24
C LEU A 205 0.23 -29.66 -2.05
N TYR A 206 -0.03 -28.39 -2.36
CA TYR A 206 -1.15 -27.95 -3.17
C TYR A 206 -0.62 -27.08 -4.32
N THR A 207 -0.93 -27.43 -5.55
CA THR A 207 -0.71 -26.55 -6.71
C THR A 207 -1.95 -25.69 -6.92
N LEU A 208 -1.74 -24.38 -6.84
CA LEU A 208 -2.75 -23.36 -7.08
C LEU A 208 -2.63 -22.86 -8.52
N SER A 209 -3.77 -22.70 -9.18
CA SER A 209 -3.89 -21.85 -10.37
C SER A 209 -4.44 -20.50 -9.96
N LEU A 210 -3.79 -19.42 -10.41
CA LEU A 210 -4.11 -18.05 -10.05
C LEU A 210 -4.54 -17.25 -11.28
N GLN A 211 -5.63 -16.51 -11.15
CA GLN A 211 -6.14 -15.57 -12.14
C GLN A 211 -6.07 -14.14 -11.60
N PHE A 212 -5.45 -13.22 -12.34
CA PHE A 212 -5.24 -11.85 -11.87
C PHE A 212 -6.52 -11.02 -11.91
N GLU A 213 -6.80 -10.29 -10.81
CA GLU A 213 -7.97 -9.41 -10.66
C GLU A 213 -7.61 -7.96 -11.02
N HIS A 214 -6.91 -7.80 -12.15
CA HIS A 214 -6.44 -6.53 -12.70
C HIS A 214 -6.90 -6.34 -14.14
N PRO A 215 -7.12 -5.10 -14.62
CA PRO A 215 -7.36 -4.86 -16.04
C PRO A 215 -6.15 -5.29 -16.88
N SER A 216 -6.38 -6.05 -17.97
CA SER A 216 -5.31 -6.63 -18.78
C SER A 216 -4.35 -5.59 -19.38
N ASN A 217 -4.86 -4.42 -19.79
CA ASN A 217 -3.99 -3.35 -20.29
C ASN A 217 -3.10 -2.80 -19.17
N THR A 218 -3.63 -2.68 -17.95
CA THR A 218 -2.86 -2.15 -16.81
C THR A 218 -1.80 -3.13 -16.32
N ILE A 219 -2.11 -4.43 -16.29
CA ILE A 219 -1.12 -5.45 -15.92
C ILE A 219 -0.01 -5.53 -16.98
N ARG A 220 -0.36 -5.42 -18.27
CA ARG A 220 0.62 -5.38 -19.35
C ARG A 220 1.58 -4.20 -19.22
N THR A 221 1.05 -2.97 -19.14
CA THR A 221 1.89 -1.78 -18.94
C THR A 221 2.76 -1.87 -17.68
N PHE A 222 2.24 -2.47 -16.61
CA PHE A 222 3.01 -2.69 -15.39
C PHE A 222 4.17 -3.66 -15.60
N VAL A 223 3.91 -4.83 -16.19
CA VAL A 223 4.93 -5.85 -16.45
C VAL A 223 5.98 -5.32 -17.43
N ASP A 224 5.57 -4.70 -18.54
CA ASP A 224 6.50 -4.15 -19.54
C ASP A 224 7.47 -3.16 -18.89
N LEU A 225 6.98 -2.33 -17.97
CA LEU A 225 7.83 -1.39 -17.26
C LEU A 225 8.79 -2.07 -16.28
N VAL A 226 8.35 -3.12 -15.58
CA VAL A 226 9.24 -3.89 -14.71
C VAL A 226 10.31 -4.57 -15.54
N LEU A 227 9.95 -5.18 -16.68
CA LEU A 227 10.91 -5.82 -17.58
C LEU A 227 11.94 -4.84 -18.13
N ASN A 228 11.51 -3.64 -18.55
CA ASN A 228 12.44 -2.60 -19.01
C ASN A 228 13.48 -2.23 -17.93
N ARG A 229 13.06 -2.16 -16.66
CA ARG A 229 14.00 -1.90 -15.54
C ARG A 229 15.01 -3.02 -15.30
N LEU A 230 14.63 -4.26 -15.61
CA LEU A 230 15.52 -5.41 -15.49
C LEU A 230 16.51 -5.50 -16.66
N SER A 231 16.22 -4.84 -17.78
CA SER A 231 17.12 -4.74 -18.94
C SER A 231 18.14 -3.59 -18.80
N ASP A 232 17.78 -2.51 -18.10
CA ASP A 232 18.66 -1.34 -17.90
C ASP A 232 19.78 -1.56 -16.86
N THR A 233 19.85 -2.73 -16.22
CA THR A 233 20.91 -3.07 -15.25
C THR A 233 22.24 -3.50 -15.89
N GLU A 234 22.36 -3.52 -17.22
CA GLU A 234 23.65 -3.73 -17.91
C GLU A 234 24.43 -2.41 -18.17
N ASP A 235 23.79 -1.24 -18.04
CA ASP A 235 24.45 0.06 -18.27
C ASP A 235 24.33 0.98 -17.04
N GLU A 236 25.32 0.89 -16.16
CA GLU A 236 25.58 1.91 -15.14
C GLU A 236 25.96 3.25 -15.80
N SER A 237 24.97 4.09 -16.13
CA SER A 237 25.06 5.57 -16.05
C SER A 237 23.93 6.26 -16.84
N SER A 238 22.66 6.10 -16.46
CA SER A 238 21.61 7.11 -16.73
C SER A 238 20.24 6.67 -16.21
N THR A 239 20.19 6.15 -14.99
CA THR A 239 18.93 5.93 -14.29
C THR A 239 18.32 7.30 -13.96
N PHE A 240 17.19 7.63 -14.58
CA PHE A 240 16.27 8.77 -14.31
C PHE A 240 16.08 9.87 -15.37
N SER A 241 16.48 9.69 -16.64
CA SER A 241 16.07 10.62 -17.71
C SER A 241 14.75 10.27 -18.42
N HIS A 242 14.22 9.04 -18.27
CA HIS A 242 13.01 8.61 -19.01
C HIS A 242 11.81 8.23 -18.15
N LEU A 243 11.43 9.10 -17.21
CA LEU A 243 10.11 9.06 -16.54
C LEU A 243 9.24 10.30 -16.83
N GLU A 244 9.60 11.12 -17.81
CA GLU A 244 8.68 12.09 -18.40
C GLU A 244 7.58 11.34 -19.16
N GLY A 245 6.34 11.42 -18.64
CA GLY A 245 5.17 10.73 -19.21
C GLY A 245 4.69 9.49 -18.44
N ALA A 246 5.47 8.97 -17.48
CA ALA A 246 5.05 7.83 -16.66
C ALA A 246 3.99 8.25 -15.61
N PRO A 247 2.85 7.54 -15.49
CA PRO A 247 1.78 7.89 -14.55
C PRO A 247 2.24 7.87 -13.07
N ASP A 248 1.80 8.84 -12.26
CA ASP A 248 2.22 9.06 -10.85
C ASP A 248 2.26 7.82 -9.93
N TRP A 249 1.42 6.81 -10.18
CA TRP A 249 1.37 5.61 -9.35
C TRP A 249 2.59 4.72 -9.57
N LEU A 250 3.16 4.79 -10.76
CA LEU A 250 4.32 4.02 -11.17
C LEU A 250 5.60 4.64 -10.59
N ARG A 251 5.64 5.97 -10.47
CA ARG A 251 6.64 6.68 -9.64
C ARG A 251 6.53 6.31 -8.16
N SER A 252 5.31 6.05 -7.67
CA SER A 252 5.07 5.67 -6.26
C SER A 252 5.49 4.22 -5.95
N VAL A 253 5.31 3.29 -6.89
CA VAL A 253 5.79 1.90 -6.78
C VAL A 253 7.31 1.87 -6.89
N ALA A 254 7.89 2.60 -7.84
CA ALA A 254 9.33 2.78 -7.98
C ALA A 254 9.98 3.36 -6.71
N ALA A 255 9.38 4.39 -6.12
CA ALA A 255 9.85 4.97 -4.87
C ALA A 255 9.60 4.08 -3.64
N ALA A 256 8.75 3.05 -3.75
CA ALA A 256 8.55 2.05 -2.70
C ALA A 256 9.58 0.91 -2.82
N THR A 257 9.92 0.48 -4.04
CA THR A 257 10.99 -0.49 -4.28
C THR A 257 12.38 0.07 -3.94
N VAL A 258 12.65 1.35 -4.24
CA VAL A 258 13.91 2.01 -3.83
C VAL A 258 14.05 2.10 -2.31
N ARG A 259 12.94 2.33 -1.58
CA ARG A 259 12.97 2.33 -0.10
C ARG A 259 13.18 0.94 0.50
N SER A 260 12.76 -0.12 -0.21
CA SER A 260 12.99 -1.50 0.23
C SER A 260 14.44 -1.94 0.01
N GLY A 261 15.10 -1.46 -1.06
CA GLY A 261 16.52 -1.72 -1.33
C GLY A 261 17.48 -0.87 -0.49
N ALA A 262 17.09 0.35 -0.11
CA ALA A 262 17.90 1.19 0.78
C ALA A 262 17.78 0.82 2.28
N SER A 263 16.71 0.09 2.66
CA SER A 263 16.45 -0.27 4.07
C SER A 263 17.17 -1.54 4.55
N THR A 264 17.88 -2.26 3.69
CA THR A 264 18.59 -3.51 4.04
C THR A 264 20.06 -3.31 4.43
N ARG A 265 20.57 -2.07 4.53
CA ARG A 265 21.94 -1.83 5.01
C ARG A 265 22.07 -1.33 6.44
N SER A 266 20.99 -1.23 7.22
CA SER A 266 21.10 -0.94 8.67
C SER A 266 19.92 -1.49 9.45
N ALA A 267 19.81 -2.81 9.56
CA ALA A 267 18.85 -3.45 10.46
C ALA A 267 19.32 -4.85 10.90
N GLU A 268 20.58 -4.94 11.32
CA GLU A 268 21.00 -5.93 12.31
C GLU A 268 21.36 -5.17 13.59
N ALA A 269 20.36 -4.70 14.33
CA ALA A 269 20.43 -4.54 15.78
C ALA A 269 19.08 -4.06 16.35
N ALA A 270 18.57 -4.86 17.30
CA ALA A 270 17.72 -4.48 18.42
C ALA A 270 16.27 -4.04 18.13
N GLY A 271 15.34 -4.88 18.59
CA GLY A 271 13.98 -4.47 18.91
C GLY A 271 13.95 -3.45 20.04
N GLY A 272 12.98 -2.55 19.94
CA GLY A 272 12.63 -1.56 20.95
C GLY A 272 11.64 -0.59 20.33
N ASP A 273 10.59 -0.28 21.06
CA ASP A 273 9.58 0.72 20.74
C ASP A 273 10.27 2.05 20.37
N GLU A 274 10.42 2.36 19.07
CA GLU A 274 11.16 3.55 18.62
C GLU A 274 10.31 4.79 18.89
N THR A 275 10.54 5.41 20.05
CA THR A 275 10.20 6.80 20.34
C THR A 275 10.80 7.70 19.25
N ARG A 276 9.99 8.04 18.26
CA ARG A 276 10.37 8.97 17.18
C ARG A 276 10.46 10.38 17.75
N SER A 277 11.45 11.13 17.30
CA SER A 277 11.60 12.54 17.68
C SER A 277 10.46 13.38 17.07
N CYS A 278 10.19 14.55 17.63
CA CYS A 278 9.13 15.44 17.15
C CYS A 278 9.32 15.79 15.65
N LEU A 279 10.57 16.01 15.22
CA LEU A 279 10.88 16.26 13.82
C LEU A 279 10.64 15.05 12.92
N GLU A 280 10.88 13.83 13.40
CA GLU A 280 10.65 12.61 12.63
C GLU A 280 9.16 12.28 12.50
N SER A 281 8.37 12.58 13.53
CA SER A 281 6.93 12.34 13.53
C SER A 281 6.15 13.41 12.77
N GLU A 282 6.42 14.69 13.03
CA GLU A 282 5.60 15.80 12.55
C GLU A 282 6.19 16.49 11.32
N PHE A 283 7.52 16.49 11.17
CA PHE A 283 8.22 17.23 10.11
C PHE A 283 9.22 16.37 9.32
N PRO A 284 8.84 15.19 8.80
CA PRO A 284 9.76 14.29 8.10
C PRO A 284 10.33 14.91 6.82
N GLU A 285 9.62 15.87 6.21
CA GLU A 285 10.10 16.63 5.05
C GLU A 285 11.28 17.55 5.41
N ALA A 286 11.32 18.07 6.64
CA ALA A 286 12.44 18.88 7.12
C ALA A 286 13.67 18.02 7.38
N ILE A 287 13.49 16.85 8.00
CA ILE A 287 14.56 15.85 8.19
C ILE A 287 15.11 15.41 6.85
N ALA A 288 14.26 15.05 5.88
CA ALA A 288 14.72 14.62 4.56
C ALA A 288 15.56 15.70 3.84
N ARG A 289 15.20 16.98 4.00
CA ARG A 289 15.98 18.09 3.45
C ARG A 289 17.30 18.28 4.19
N LEU A 290 17.30 18.24 5.53
CA LEU A 290 18.53 18.34 6.33
C LEU A 290 19.49 17.20 6.03
N VAL A 291 18.97 15.97 5.86
CA VAL A 291 19.73 14.79 5.44
C VAL A 291 20.35 14.99 4.06
N ALA A 292 19.61 15.59 3.12
CA ALA A 292 20.14 15.85 1.77
C ALA A 292 21.33 16.82 1.76
N GLY A 293 21.42 17.72 2.75
CA GLY A 293 22.58 18.62 2.93
C GLY A 293 23.59 18.13 3.97
N TRP A 294 23.38 16.98 4.61
CA TRP A 294 24.15 16.55 5.78
C TRP A 294 25.59 16.17 5.41
N GLY A 295 26.56 16.69 6.16
CA GLY A 295 27.98 16.46 5.90
C GLY A 295 28.61 17.46 4.93
N ASN A 296 27.80 18.26 4.22
CA ASN A 296 28.28 19.42 3.46
C ASN A 296 27.88 20.72 4.16
N VAL A 297 28.88 21.49 4.60
CA VAL A 297 28.69 22.71 5.38
C VAL A 297 27.91 23.80 4.64
N ALA A 298 28.08 23.94 3.33
CA ALA A 298 27.40 24.96 2.53
C ALA A 298 25.95 24.57 2.25
N ASP A 299 25.72 23.31 1.88
CA ASP A 299 24.39 22.80 1.54
C ASP A 299 23.51 22.69 2.80
N PHE A 300 24.07 22.22 3.91
CA PHE A 300 23.38 22.20 5.20
C PHE A 300 22.95 23.60 5.64
N ASP A 301 23.83 24.60 5.57
CA ASP A 301 23.50 25.99 5.96
C ASP A 301 22.42 26.60 5.05
N MET A 302 22.48 26.33 3.74
CA MET A 302 21.47 26.78 2.80
C MET A 302 20.09 26.16 3.11
N VAL A 303 20.03 24.85 3.32
CA VAL A 303 18.80 24.12 3.65
C VAL A 303 18.25 24.58 5.00
N PHE A 304 19.10 24.69 6.01
CA PHE A 304 18.71 25.11 7.35
C PHE A 304 18.11 26.53 7.33
N ARG A 305 18.74 27.48 6.63
CA ARG A 305 18.21 28.84 6.47
C ARG A 305 16.87 28.85 5.73
N SER A 306 16.71 28.02 4.70
CA SER A 306 15.43 27.89 4.01
C SER A 306 14.35 27.37 4.96
N LEU A 307 14.65 26.37 5.80
CA LEU A 307 13.69 25.83 6.76
C LEU A 307 13.28 26.84 7.85
N VAL A 308 14.21 27.68 8.29
CA VAL A 308 13.96 28.75 9.28
C VAL A 308 13.21 29.94 8.66
N LEU A 309 13.59 30.37 7.45
CA LEU A 309 13.06 31.60 6.84
C LEU A 309 11.77 31.39 6.05
N SER A 310 11.61 30.27 5.34
CA SER A 310 10.43 30.01 4.50
C SER A 310 9.15 29.75 5.29
N ARG A 311 9.26 29.61 6.62
CA ARG A 311 8.15 29.16 7.46
C ARG A 311 7.67 30.21 8.47
N ASN A 312 8.42 31.30 8.67
CA ASN A 312 8.04 32.42 9.55
C ASN A 312 6.77 33.20 9.12
N ASP A 313 6.26 32.96 7.90
CA ASP A 313 5.06 33.61 7.36
C ASP A 313 3.75 32.86 7.73
N GLN A 314 3.85 31.73 8.44
CA GLN A 314 2.70 31.05 9.03
C GLN A 314 2.77 31.11 10.55
N GLN A 315 1.70 31.62 11.17
CA GLN A 315 1.59 31.99 12.59
C GLN A 315 1.77 30.85 13.62
N ASN A 316 2.24 29.67 13.23
CA ASN A 316 2.59 28.50 14.06
C ASN A 316 3.59 27.58 13.33
N ALA A 317 4.76 28.09 12.97
CA ALA A 317 5.65 27.41 12.01
C ALA A 317 6.38 26.16 12.52
N TRP A 318 6.67 26.12 13.83
CA TRP A 318 7.38 25.04 14.50
C TRP A 318 6.90 24.94 15.95
N SER A 319 6.72 23.72 16.46
CA SER A 319 6.53 23.50 17.90
C SER A 319 7.82 23.83 18.66
N ARG A 320 7.72 24.09 19.97
CA ARG A 320 8.91 24.34 20.82
C ARG A 320 9.88 23.16 20.78
N GLU A 321 9.34 21.95 20.84
CA GLU A 321 10.13 20.70 20.77
C GLU A 321 10.83 20.56 19.41
N ALA A 322 10.16 20.86 18.29
CA ALA A 322 10.78 20.83 16.97
C ALA A 322 11.89 21.88 16.80
N TRP A 323 11.76 23.05 17.44
CA TRP A 323 12.80 24.06 17.47
C TRP A 323 14.05 23.59 18.23
N GLU A 324 13.87 23.02 19.41
CA GLU A 324 14.97 22.49 20.24
C GLU A 324 15.73 21.38 19.49
N GLU A 325 15.01 20.50 18.79
CA GLU A 325 15.63 19.45 17.96
C GLU A 325 16.39 20.04 16.75
N LEU A 326 15.86 21.08 16.08
CA LEU A 326 16.56 21.73 14.97
C LEU A 326 17.85 22.42 15.43
N GLU A 327 17.82 23.10 16.57
CA GLU A 327 19.00 23.71 17.17
C GLU A 327 20.04 22.65 17.57
N MET A 328 19.58 21.54 18.15
CA MET A 328 20.45 20.40 18.45
C MET A 328 21.12 19.86 17.18
N LEU A 329 20.36 19.63 16.11
CA LEU A 329 20.89 19.12 14.84
C LEU A 329 21.89 20.09 14.20
N GLN A 330 21.65 21.39 14.25
CA GLN A 330 22.61 22.40 13.81
C GLN A 330 23.90 22.35 14.64
N SER A 331 23.80 22.25 15.96
CA SER A 331 24.96 22.17 16.87
C SER A 331 25.80 20.92 16.63
N VAL A 332 25.15 19.77 16.44
CA VAL A 332 25.81 18.49 16.10
C VAL A 332 26.53 18.62 14.76
N HIS A 333 25.84 19.12 13.74
CA HIS A 333 26.42 19.29 12.42
C HIS A 333 27.63 20.24 12.44
N ASP A 334 27.50 21.40 13.08
CA ASP A 334 28.57 22.40 13.16
C ASP A 334 29.79 21.88 13.93
N ARG A 335 29.59 21.04 14.95
CA ARG A 335 30.67 20.42 15.70
C ARG A 335 31.38 19.30 14.92
N ALA A 336 30.64 18.57 14.09
CA ALA A 336 31.18 17.46 13.31
C ALA A 336 31.86 17.91 12.01
N TYR A 337 31.25 18.85 11.28
CA TYR A 337 31.68 19.25 9.93
C TYR A 337 32.18 20.69 9.85
N GLY A 338 31.97 21.49 10.90
CA GLY A 338 32.35 22.89 10.96
C GLY A 338 31.24 23.84 10.50
N VAL A 339 31.47 25.14 10.74
CA VAL A 339 30.50 26.21 10.45
C VAL A 339 30.73 26.78 9.03
N SER A 340 29.68 27.19 8.32
CA SER A 340 29.80 27.79 6.97
C SER A 340 30.55 29.12 6.98
N ALA A 341 31.18 29.50 5.86
CA ALA A 341 31.85 30.80 5.73
C ALA A 341 30.88 31.98 5.95
N ASN A 342 29.62 31.83 5.53
CA ASN A 342 28.56 32.81 5.72
C ASN A 342 28.11 32.94 7.18
N ARG A 343 28.13 31.86 7.97
CA ARG A 343 27.90 31.93 9.43
C ARG A 343 29.15 32.36 10.19
N ARG A 344 30.35 31.99 9.73
CA ARG A 344 31.63 32.49 10.28
C ARG A 344 31.80 34.00 10.07
N SER A 345 31.31 34.57 8.96
CA SER A 345 31.34 36.03 8.73
C SER A 345 30.34 36.77 9.59
N LEU A 346 29.14 36.22 9.83
CA LEU A 346 28.16 36.73 10.79
C LEU A 346 28.67 36.66 12.24
N LEU A 347 29.38 35.59 12.62
CA LEU A 347 30.03 35.45 13.93
C LEU A 347 31.27 36.35 14.06
N LYS A 348 31.99 36.64 12.97
CA LYS A 348 33.11 37.61 12.96
C LYS A 348 32.67 39.07 12.90
N GLY A 349 31.46 39.34 12.40
CA GLY A 349 30.82 40.66 12.39
C GLY A 349 30.10 41.03 13.69
N GLY A 350 30.12 40.15 14.70
CA GLY A 350 29.52 40.36 16.00
C GLY A 350 30.54 40.70 17.09
N ARG A 351 31.09 41.93 17.05
CA ARG A 351 31.37 42.71 18.26
C ARG A 351 30.64 44.03 18.10
N LEU A 352 29.76 44.27 19.08
CA LEU A 352 29.11 45.52 19.51
C LEU A 352 29.36 46.77 18.67
#